data_AF-A0A661BAX3-F1
#
_entry.id   AF-A0A661BAX3-F1
#
_cell.length_a   1.000
_cell.length_b   1.000
_cell.length_c   1.000
_cell.angle_alpha   90.00
_cell.angle_beta   90.00
_cell.angle_gamma   90.00
#
_symmetry.space_group_name_H-M   'P 1'
#
loop_
_entity.id
_entity.type
_entity.pdbx_description
1 polymer ?
#
loop_
_entity_poly.entity_id
_entity_poly.type
_entity_poly.pdbx_seq_one_letter_code
_entity_poly.pdbx_strand_id
1 'polypeptide(L)'
;FIFSPDMRVGERFILHLDSLCDDYGNCTVDSIEFVYAQRLFGEIRVKCPSDTYERLIFAKNVENKRIYRLNRGIDGSFSGVVIKGRYILIRFRDEDGNGRVTAGKYRPFVLGEFTEVFDDTISVRAGWTTEVSW
;
A
#
# COMPACT_ATOMS: atom_id res chain seq x y z
N PHE A 1 12.15 -1.94 -10.11
CA PHE A 1 12.39 -0.73 -9.29
C PHE A 1 11.91 -1.01 -7.88
N ILE A 2 12.84 -1.25 -6.96
CA ILE A 2 12.55 -1.56 -5.55
C ILE A 2 12.54 -0.22 -4.82
N PHE A 3 11.36 0.33 -4.58
CA PHE A 3 11.22 1.39 -3.60
C PHE A 3 11.33 0.73 -2.22
N SER A 4 12.23 1.21 -1.37
CA SER A 4 12.29 0.75 0.02
C SER A 4 10.95 1.08 0.71
N PRO A 5 10.36 0.15 1.49
CA PRO A 5 9.13 0.41 2.24
C PRO A 5 9.24 1.58 3.23
N ASP A 6 10.46 2.04 3.54
CA ASP A 6 10.72 3.10 4.52
C ASP A 6 10.79 4.53 3.92
N MET A 7 10.62 4.68 2.59
CA MET A 7 10.72 5.99 1.94
C MET A 7 9.54 6.89 2.31
N ARG A 8 9.83 8.11 2.80
CA ARG A 8 8.80 9.09 3.16
C ARG A 8 8.45 10.01 2.00
N VAL A 9 7.21 10.47 2.03
CA VAL A 9 6.63 11.35 1.01
C VAL A 9 7.39 12.69 0.96
N GLY A 10 8.08 12.97 -0.15
CA GLY A 10 8.86 14.21 -0.35
C GLY A 10 10.36 14.07 -0.13
N GLU A 11 10.86 12.88 0.22
CA GLU A 11 12.30 12.65 0.30
C GLU A 11 12.94 12.65 -1.09
N ARG A 12 14.11 13.29 -1.16
CA ARG A 12 14.97 13.33 -2.34
C ARG A 12 15.99 12.20 -2.20
N PHE A 13 16.06 11.35 -3.23
CA PHE A 13 17.04 10.28 -3.29
C PHE A 13 17.97 10.53 -4.47
N ILE A 14 19.27 10.52 -4.17
CA ILE A 14 20.32 10.56 -5.19
C ILE A 14 20.94 9.17 -5.16
N LEU A 15 20.74 8.42 -6.24
CA LEU A 15 21.44 7.17 -6.46
C LEU A 15 22.75 7.53 -7.16
N HIS A 16 23.86 7.40 -6.45
CA HIS A 16 25.18 7.40 -7.08
C HIS A 16 25.37 6.05 -7.73
N LEU A 17 25.38 6.02 -9.05
CA LEU A 17 25.83 4.84 -9.79
C LEU A 17 27.35 4.76 -9.64
N ASP A 18 27.90 3.54 -9.69
CA ASP A 18 29.35 3.41 -9.69
C ASP A 18 29.93 4.08 -10.95
N SER A 19 31.21 4.43 -10.85
CA SER A 19 31.94 5.13 -11.89
C SER A 19 31.99 4.29 -13.17
N LEU A 20 31.37 4.76 -14.26
CA LEU A 20 31.72 4.27 -15.58
C LEU A 20 33.07 4.88 -15.95
N CYS A 21 34.12 4.07 -15.88
CA CYS A 21 35.46 4.46 -16.25
C CYS A 21 35.83 3.90 -17.61
N ASP A 22 36.48 4.71 -18.45
CA ASP A 22 37.16 4.20 -19.63
C ASP A 22 38.52 3.55 -19.27
N ASP A 23 39.14 2.86 -20.23
CA ASP A 23 40.43 2.18 -20.06
C ASP A 23 41.61 3.15 -19.78
N TYR A 24 41.38 4.46 -19.92
CA TYR A 24 42.35 5.52 -19.65
C TYR A 24 42.18 6.13 -18.24
N GLY A 25 41.26 5.60 -17.44
CA GLY A 25 41.00 6.06 -16.08
C GLY A 25 40.15 7.33 -15.99
N ASN A 26 39.51 7.74 -17.09
CA ASN A 26 38.51 8.81 -17.03
C ASN A 26 37.18 8.22 -16.56
N CYS A 27 36.78 8.61 -15.35
CA CYS A 27 35.55 8.14 -14.73
C CYS A 27 34.47 9.22 -14.83
N THR A 28 33.30 8.87 -15.36
CA THR A 28 32.10 9.70 -15.20
C THR A 28 31.36 9.26 -13.95
N VAL A 29 30.99 10.23 -13.10
CA VAL A 29 30.10 10.00 -11.96
C VAL A 29 28.69 10.28 -12.47
N ASP A 30 27.95 9.23 -12.80
CA ASP A 30 26.53 9.38 -13.10
C ASP A 30 25.73 9.29 -11.81
N SER A 31 24.79 10.20 -11.63
CA SER A 31 23.93 10.22 -10.46
C SER A 31 22.50 10.40 -10.92
N ILE A 32 21.64 9.44 -10.59
CA ILE A 32 20.22 9.57 -10.89
C ILE A 32 19.52 10.17 -9.67
N GLU A 33 18.94 11.34 -9.88
CA GLU A 33 18.07 11.98 -8.89
C GLU A 33 16.62 11.54 -9.09
N PHE A 34 16.01 11.05 -8.01
CA PHE A 34 14.58 10.81 -7.94
C PHE A 34 13.99 11.63 -6.81
N VAL A 35 12.90 12.34 -7.10
CA VAL A 35 12.08 13.00 -6.09
C VAL A 35 10.85 12.13 -5.87
N TYR A 36 10.62 11.69 -4.64
CA TYR A 36 9.34 11.07 -4.27
C TYR A 36 8.26 12.17 -4.29
N ALA A 37 7.71 12.42 -5.48
CA ALA A 37 6.94 13.62 -5.74
C ALA A 37 5.59 13.56 -5.03
N GLN A 38 5.43 14.35 -3.95
CA GLN A 38 4.20 14.42 -3.15
C GLN A 38 2.93 14.65 -4.00
N ARG A 39 3.08 15.37 -5.13
CA ARG A 39 2.01 15.62 -6.12
C ARG A 39 1.38 14.37 -6.76
N LEU A 40 1.97 13.19 -6.56
CA LEU A 40 1.48 11.93 -7.09
C LEU A 40 0.75 11.07 -6.04
N PHE A 41 0.94 11.33 -4.75
CA PHE A 41 0.52 10.43 -3.68
C PHE A 41 -0.47 11.11 -2.73
N GLY A 42 -1.49 10.36 -2.30
CA GLY A 42 -2.38 10.71 -1.20
C GLY A 42 -2.36 9.63 -0.12
N GLU A 43 -3.09 9.83 0.95
CA GLU A 43 -3.25 8.85 2.02
C GLU A 43 -4.71 8.39 2.09
N ILE A 44 -4.93 7.09 2.30
CA ILE A 44 -6.24 6.56 2.71
C ILE A 44 -6.17 6.30 4.20
N ARG A 45 -7.20 6.68 4.95
CA ARG A 45 -7.39 6.31 6.36
C ARG A 45 -8.79 5.74 6.54
N VAL A 46 -8.88 4.48 6.96
CA VAL A 46 -10.13 3.76 7.17
C VAL A 46 -10.34 3.58 8.67
N LYS A 47 -11.45 4.10 9.20
CA LYS A 47 -11.90 3.85 10.57
C LYS A 47 -12.93 2.73 10.53
N CYS A 48 -12.63 1.64 11.24
CA CYS A 48 -13.55 0.53 11.41
C CYS A 48 -14.01 0.43 12.88
N PRO A 49 -15.26 0.01 13.14
CA PRO A 49 -15.69 -0.37 14.48
C PRO A 49 -14.76 -1.44 15.05
N SER A 50 -14.38 -1.24 16.31
CA SER A 50 -13.61 -2.23 17.05
C SER A 50 -14.37 -3.54 17.11
N ASP A 51 -13.70 -4.64 16.77
CA ASP A 51 -14.19 -5.99 17.00
C ASP A 51 -13.02 -6.90 17.41
N THR A 52 -13.34 -8.17 17.66
CA THR A 52 -12.41 -9.19 18.12
C THR A 52 -11.57 -9.83 17.01
N TYR A 53 -11.82 -9.53 15.74
CA TYR A 53 -11.18 -10.23 14.62
C TYR A 53 -9.95 -9.46 14.11
N GLU A 54 -8.89 -10.20 13.77
CA GLU A 54 -7.79 -9.63 13.02
C GLU A 54 -8.24 -9.36 11.59
N ARG A 55 -8.02 -8.13 11.13
CA ARG A 55 -8.49 -7.66 9.82
C ARG A 55 -7.34 -7.13 9.02
N LEU A 56 -7.38 -7.45 7.73
CA LEU A 56 -6.52 -6.85 6.74
C LEU A 56 -7.37 -6.05 5.76
N ILE A 57 -6.92 -4.84 5.45
CA ILE A 57 -7.57 -3.94 4.50
C ILE A 57 -6.64 -3.66 3.34
N PHE A 58 -7.19 -3.76 2.13
CA PHE A 58 -6.50 -3.52 0.88
C PHE A 58 -7.24 -2.46 0.10
N ALA A 59 -6.48 -1.52 -0.48
CA ALA A 59 -6.98 -0.58 -1.46
C ALA A 59 -6.56 -1.05 -2.85
N LYS A 60 -7.54 -1.40 -3.69
CA LYS A 60 -7.32 -1.79 -5.08
C LYS A 60 -7.64 -0.62 -6.01
N ASN A 61 -6.64 -0.12 -6.72
CA ASN A 61 -6.83 0.94 -7.69
C ASN A 61 -7.69 0.43 -8.88
N VAL A 62 -8.71 1.20 -9.24
CA VAL A 62 -9.67 0.80 -10.27
C VAL A 62 -9.05 0.86 -11.66
N GLU A 63 -8.18 1.83 -11.93
CA GLU A 63 -7.57 2.06 -13.24
C GLU A 63 -6.42 1.08 -13.52
N ASN A 64 -5.38 1.08 -12.69
CA ASN A 64 -4.14 0.34 -12.93
C ASN A 64 -4.09 -1.03 -12.22
N LYS A 65 -5.16 -1.39 -11.49
CA LYS A 65 -5.30 -2.67 -10.74
C LYS A 65 -4.26 -2.92 -9.66
N ARG A 66 -3.42 -1.94 -9.32
CA ARG A 66 -2.44 -2.04 -8.25
C ARG A 66 -3.16 -2.15 -6.90
N ILE A 67 -2.64 -3.02 -6.05
CA ILE A 67 -3.18 -3.29 -4.71
C ILE A 67 -2.20 -2.77 -3.68
N TYR A 68 -2.73 -2.08 -2.68
CA TYR A 68 -1.98 -1.53 -1.55
C TYR A 68 -2.55 -2.13 -0.27
N ARG A 69 -1.70 -2.74 0.56
CA ARG A 69 -2.10 -3.16 1.92
C ARG A 69 -2.06 -1.94 2.83
N LEU A 70 -3.13 -1.71 3.59
CA LEU A 70 -3.17 -0.67 4.61
C LEU A 70 -2.62 -1.22 5.92
N ASN A 71 -1.89 -0.39 6.65
CA ASN A 71 -1.26 -0.73 7.92
C ASN A 71 -2.18 -0.32 9.08
N ARG A 72 -2.32 -1.20 10.07
CA ARG A 72 -3.11 -0.91 11.27
C ARG A 72 -2.34 0.05 12.20
N GLY A 73 -2.96 1.18 12.52
CA GLY A 73 -2.49 2.14 13.52
C GLY A 73 -2.87 1.74 14.94
N ILE A 74 -2.27 2.43 15.91
CA ILE A 74 -2.49 2.21 17.36
C ILE A 74 -3.94 2.55 17.76
N ASP A 75 -4.56 3.51 17.06
CA ASP A 75 -5.96 3.91 17.25
C ASP A 75 -6.96 2.92 16.62
N GLY A 76 -6.48 1.81 16.05
CA GLY A 76 -7.31 0.81 15.38
C GLY A 76 -7.73 1.20 13.95
N SER A 77 -7.34 2.39 13.47
CA SER A 77 -7.55 2.78 12.08
C SER A 77 -6.55 2.07 11.16
N PHE A 78 -6.88 1.99 9.87
CA PHE A 78 -5.98 1.46 8.85
C PHE A 78 -5.57 2.57 7.91
N SER A 79 -4.28 2.76 7.65
CA SER A 79 -3.81 3.79 6.74
C SER A 79 -2.74 3.33 5.76
N GLY A 80 -2.64 4.03 4.64
CA GLY A 80 -1.63 3.73 3.63
C GLY A 80 -1.49 4.84 2.60
N VAL A 81 -0.25 5.08 2.17
CA VAL A 81 0.07 6.01 1.10
C VAL A 81 -0.13 5.32 -0.24
N VAL A 82 -0.92 5.93 -1.11
CA VAL A 82 -1.28 5.40 -2.44
C VAL A 82 -1.15 6.47 -3.50
N ILE A 83 -1.04 6.06 -4.77
CA ILE A 83 -1.03 7.02 -5.88
C ILE A 83 -2.43 7.65 -5.99
N LYS A 84 -2.53 8.92 -6.39
CA LYS A 84 -3.84 9.55 -6.67
C LYS A 84 -4.64 8.70 -7.67
N GLY A 85 -5.95 8.57 -7.44
CA GLY A 85 -6.81 7.74 -8.27
C GLY A 85 -8.05 7.24 -7.53
N ARG A 86 -8.75 6.30 -8.13
CA ARG A 86 -9.95 5.70 -7.54
C ARG A 86 -9.66 4.31 -7.02
N TYR A 87 -10.24 3.99 -5.87
CA TYR A 87 -9.96 2.75 -5.15
C TYR A 87 -11.24 2.06 -4.70
N ILE A 88 -11.20 0.74 -4.73
CA ILE A 88 -12.15 -0.12 -4.02
C ILE A 88 -11.43 -0.62 -2.78
N LEU A 89 -12.08 -0.54 -1.63
CA LEU A 89 -11.55 -1.12 -0.40
C LEU A 89 -12.05 -2.55 -0.26
N ILE A 90 -11.14 -3.45 0.13
CA ILE A 90 -11.42 -4.85 0.37
C ILE A 90 -10.91 -5.16 1.77
N ARG A 91 -11.77 -5.73 2.60
CA ARG A 91 -11.46 -6.16 3.96
C ARG A 91 -11.60 -7.67 4.02
N PHE A 92 -10.66 -8.36 4.65
CA PHE A 92 -10.89 -9.74 5.05
C PHE A 92 -10.48 -10.00 6.49
N ARG A 93 -11.11 -10.99 7.11
CA ARG A 93 -10.79 -11.48 8.45
C ARG A 93 -9.71 -12.55 8.31
N ASP A 94 -8.55 -12.29 8.89
CA ASP A 94 -7.38 -13.18 8.88
C ASP A 94 -7.43 -14.04 10.15
N GLU A 95 -8.30 -15.05 10.14
CA GLU A 95 -8.59 -15.86 11.34
C GLU A 95 -7.45 -16.82 11.67
N ASP A 96 -6.67 -17.23 10.66
CA ASP A 96 -5.51 -18.10 10.84
C ASP A 96 -4.17 -17.34 10.91
N GLY A 97 -4.20 -16.02 10.72
CA GLY A 97 -3.05 -15.12 10.84
C GLY A 97 -1.99 -15.32 9.75
N ASN A 98 -2.34 -15.97 8.63
CA ASN A 98 -1.39 -16.26 7.56
C ASN A 98 -1.23 -15.10 6.57
N GLY A 99 -2.10 -14.07 6.66
CA GLY A 99 -2.07 -12.88 5.83
C GLY A 99 -2.68 -13.04 4.44
N ARG A 100 -3.42 -14.12 4.18
CA ARG A 100 -4.04 -14.48 2.90
C ARG A 100 -5.40 -15.11 3.14
N VAL A 101 -6.33 -14.84 2.23
CA VAL A 101 -7.68 -15.43 2.29
C VAL A 101 -7.61 -16.95 2.17
N THR A 102 -7.98 -17.66 3.24
CA THR A 102 -8.11 -19.12 3.27
C THR A 102 -9.52 -19.54 2.82
N ALA A 103 -9.62 -20.37 1.78
CA ALA A 103 -10.90 -20.79 1.18
C ALA A 103 -11.73 -21.80 2.03
N GLY A 104 -11.22 -22.19 3.21
CA GLY A 104 -11.82 -23.23 4.05
C GLY A 104 -11.52 -24.64 3.55
N LYS A 105 -12.10 -25.63 4.23
CA LYS A 105 -11.94 -27.06 3.92
C LYS A 105 -13.28 -27.78 4.01
N TYR A 106 -13.51 -28.74 3.12
CA TYR A 106 -14.69 -29.59 3.20
C TYR A 106 -14.57 -30.66 4.30
N ARG A 107 -13.36 -31.20 4.57
CA ARG A 107 -13.10 -32.21 5.62
C ARG A 107 -11.72 -32.02 6.30
N PRO A 108 -11.66 -31.87 7.64
CA PRO A 108 -12.79 -31.48 8.50
C PRO A 108 -13.43 -30.18 7.97
N PHE A 109 -14.73 -30.00 8.19
CA PHE A 109 -15.42 -28.82 7.69
C PHE A 109 -14.90 -27.57 8.41
N VAL A 110 -14.38 -26.62 7.65
CA VAL A 110 -13.91 -25.31 8.12
C VAL A 110 -14.37 -24.28 7.10
N LEU A 111 -15.08 -23.24 7.55
CA LEU A 111 -15.50 -22.14 6.69
C LEU A 111 -14.28 -21.40 6.14
N GLY A 112 -14.43 -20.85 4.94
CA GLY A 112 -13.44 -19.91 4.42
C GLY A 112 -13.51 -18.58 5.16
N GLU A 113 -12.42 -17.85 5.09
CA GLU A 113 -12.31 -16.53 5.70
C GLU A 113 -13.25 -15.51 5.04
N PHE A 114 -13.89 -14.70 5.88
CA PHE A 114 -14.84 -13.70 5.42
C PHE A 114 -14.11 -12.55 4.72
N THR A 115 -14.57 -12.26 3.50
CA THR A 115 -14.12 -11.10 2.71
C THR A 115 -15.31 -10.19 2.44
N GLU A 116 -15.12 -8.90 2.62
CA GLU A 116 -16.10 -7.86 2.34
C GLU A 116 -15.47 -6.79 1.43
N VAL A 117 -16.28 -6.23 0.56
CA VAL A 117 -15.89 -5.14 -0.34
C VAL A 117 -16.68 -3.91 0.09
N PHE A 118 -16.01 -2.77 0.21
CA PHE A 118 -16.70 -1.52 0.48
C PHE A 118 -17.54 -1.15 -0.73
N ASP A 119 -18.82 -0.84 -0.51
CA ASP A 119 -19.81 -0.70 -1.58
C ASP A 119 -19.45 0.42 -2.56
N ASP A 120 -18.79 1.47 -2.07
CA ASP A 120 -18.43 2.63 -2.85
C ASP A 120 -16.96 2.63 -3.32
N THR A 121 -16.74 3.35 -4.42
CA THR A 121 -15.40 3.70 -4.88
C THR A 121 -14.93 4.98 -4.21
N ILE A 122 -13.76 4.96 -3.58
CA ILE A 122 -13.16 6.15 -2.93
C ILE A 122 -12.23 6.87 -3.89
N SER A 123 -12.25 8.20 -3.88
CA SER A 123 -11.40 9.04 -4.73
C SER A 123 -10.28 9.67 -3.91
N VAL A 124 -9.04 9.26 -4.17
CA VAL A 124 -7.85 9.76 -3.47
C VAL A 124 -7.17 10.86 -4.27
N ARG A 125 -7.00 12.02 -3.65
CA ARG A 125 -6.29 13.17 -4.22
C ARG A 125 -4.86 13.25 -3.67
N ALA A 126 -3.92 13.69 -4.51
CA ALA A 126 -2.54 13.85 -4.07
C ALA A 126 -2.41 14.96 -3.03
N GLY A 127 -1.63 14.72 -1.98
CA GLY A 127 -1.43 15.65 -0.87
C GLY A 127 -2.58 15.70 0.15
N TRP A 128 -3.62 14.88 -0.01
CA TRP A 128 -4.76 14.83 0.90
C TRP A 128 -4.87 13.47 1.59
N THR A 129 -5.32 13.49 2.84
CA THR A 129 -5.79 12.29 3.54
C THR A 129 -7.29 12.11 3.26
N THR A 130 -7.64 10.95 2.71
CA THR A 130 -9.03 10.55 2.43
C THR A 130 -9.50 9.69 3.59
N GLU A 131 -10.37 10.23 4.44
CA GLU A 131 -10.97 9.47 5.54
C GLU A 131 -12.20 8.70 5.06
N VAL A 132 -12.29 7.43 5.46
CA VAL A 132 -13.40 6.53 5.15
C VAL A 132 -13.86 5.87 6.45
N SER A 133 -15.17 5.84 6.68
CA SER A 133 -15.78 5.08 7.77
C SER A 133 -16.43 3.83 7.19
N TRP A 134 -16.04 2.67 7.71
CA TRP A 134 -16.54 1.37 7.25
C TRP A 134 -16.93 0.48 8.43
#